data_AF-A0A7S2JUV2-F1
#
_entry.id   AF-A0A7S2JUV2-F1
#
_cell.length_a   1.000
_cell.length_b   1.000
_cell.length_c   1.000
_cell.angle_alpha   90.00
_cell.angle_beta   90.00
_cell.angle_gamma   90.00
#
_symmetry.space_group_name_H-M   'P 1'
#
loop_
_entity.id
_entity.type
_entity.pdbx_description
1 polymer ?
#
loop_
_entity_poly.entity_id
_entity_poly.type
_entity_poly.pdbx_seq_one_letter_code
_entity_poly.pdbx_strand_id
1 'polypeptide(L)'
;GFLGKVHPTVAVSWSVANALLWKVDAVLERFRWYDCEYGFFAESLRSNFPLDDYRLSERDRNKIKRLEFHAQNLWIPRGGGELGTVCIQLVRVDLGTRLARWCVGKLCPRAGPGLAQELQDLVAKSQDPASPHAARIAGDKSGMYSQLRQVEEAAARRSAISSAALPGEEIFRRAYQLQTHWP
;
A
#
# COMPACT_ATOMS: atom_id res chain seq x y z
N GLY A 1 -6.01 -10.28 -9.52
CA GLY A 1 -7.35 -10.10 -10.14
C GLY A 1 -8.13 -9.05 -9.38
N PHE A 2 -9.09 -8.37 -10.00
CA PHE A 2 -9.93 -7.36 -9.35
C PHE A 2 -11.27 -7.99 -8.93
N LEU A 3 -11.74 -7.71 -7.70
CA LEU A 3 -12.91 -8.40 -7.13
C LEU A 3 -14.07 -7.47 -6.73
N GLY A 4 -13.93 -6.14 -6.75
CA GLY A 4 -15.04 -5.23 -6.41
C GLY A 4 -14.69 -3.74 -6.39
N LYS A 5 -15.74 -2.89 -6.32
CA LYS A 5 -15.83 -1.43 -6.63
C LYS A 5 -14.53 -0.65 -6.91
N VAL A 6 -14.51 0.01 -8.08
CA VAL A 6 -13.44 0.87 -8.60
C VAL A 6 -13.55 2.27 -7.96
N HIS A 7 -13.35 2.37 -6.65
CA HIS A 7 -13.21 3.68 -6.01
C HIS A 7 -11.72 3.92 -5.72
N PRO A 8 -11.15 5.11 -5.99
CA PRO A 8 -9.73 5.39 -5.71
C PRO A 8 -9.35 5.13 -4.26
N THR A 9 -10.34 5.26 -3.37
CA THR A 9 -10.21 5.19 -1.91
C THR A 9 -10.46 3.80 -1.33
N VAL A 10 -11.28 2.95 -1.97
CA VAL A 10 -11.61 1.60 -1.47
C VAL A 10 -11.66 0.61 -2.63
N ALA A 11 -10.85 -0.44 -2.57
CA ALA A 11 -10.82 -1.48 -3.61
C ALA A 11 -10.49 -2.86 -3.03
N VAL A 12 -11.03 -3.92 -3.64
CA VAL A 12 -10.66 -5.30 -3.31
C VAL A 12 -9.86 -5.94 -4.43
N SER A 13 -8.70 -6.48 -4.07
CA SER A 13 -7.74 -7.07 -4.99
C SER A 13 -7.35 -8.47 -4.55
N TRP A 14 -7.05 -9.30 -5.53
CA TRP A 14 -6.44 -10.61 -5.34
C TRP A 14 -4.99 -10.57 -5.80
N SER A 15 -4.09 -10.85 -4.87
CA SER A 15 -2.65 -10.88 -5.06
C SER A 15 -2.11 -12.27 -4.75
N VAL A 16 -1.20 -12.72 -5.61
CA VAL A 16 -0.45 -13.96 -5.41
C VAL A 16 0.99 -13.57 -5.18
N ALA A 17 1.52 -13.87 -4.00
CA ALA A 17 2.91 -13.61 -3.64
C ALA A 17 3.62 -14.92 -3.33
N ASN A 18 4.86 -15.06 -3.79
CA ASN A 18 5.71 -16.15 -3.33
C ASN A 18 6.50 -15.65 -2.11
N ALA A 19 6.20 -16.20 -0.94
CA ALA A 19 6.96 -15.96 0.27
C ALA A 19 7.74 -17.23 0.59
N LEU A 20 9.05 -17.23 0.30
CA LEU A 20 9.93 -18.40 0.40
C LEU A 20 9.49 -19.56 -0.49
N LEU A 21 9.00 -20.64 0.13
CA LEU A 21 8.50 -21.86 -0.51
C LEU A 21 6.97 -21.88 -0.61
N TRP A 22 6.30 -20.85 -0.09
CA TRP A 22 4.84 -20.77 -0.06
C TRP A 22 4.32 -19.82 -1.12
N LYS A 23 3.34 -20.32 -1.89
CA LYS A 23 2.46 -19.48 -2.68
C LYS A 23 1.37 -18.96 -1.75
N VAL A 24 1.39 -17.66 -1.50
CA VAL A 24 0.42 -16.96 -0.67
C VAL A 24 -0.61 -16.31 -1.57
N ASP A 25 -1.84 -16.81 -1.52
CA ASP A 25 -3.00 -16.16 -2.13
C ASP A 25 -3.64 -15.23 -1.10
N ALA A 26 -3.56 -13.92 -1.34
CA ALA A 26 -4.09 -12.88 -0.47
C ALA A 26 -5.23 -12.11 -1.16
N VAL A 27 -6.38 -12.05 -0.49
CA VAL A 27 -7.46 -11.14 -0.86
C VAL A 27 -7.32 -9.93 0.05
N LEU A 28 -7.15 -8.75 -0.54
CA LEU A 28 -6.84 -7.52 0.19
C LEU A 28 -7.89 -6.46 -0.11
N GLU A 29 -8.53 -5.97 0.94
CA GLU A 29 -9.23 -4.70 0.93
C GLU A 29 -8.22 -3.58 1.18
N ARG A 30 -8.30 -2.56 0.34
CA ARG A 30 -7.38 -1.44 0.31
C ARG A 30 -8.14 -0.17 0.58
N PHE A 31 -7.70 0.57 1.59
CA PHE A 31 -8.13 1.93 1.89
C PHE A 31 -7.03 2.90 1.55
N ARG A 32 -7.37 4.00 0.92
CA ARG A 32 -6.42 5.05 0.57
C ARG A 32 -6.88 6.39 1.09
N TRP A 33 -5.94 7.24 1.41
CA TRP A 33 -6.20 8.60 1.85
C TRP A 33 -5.13 9.52 1.27
N TYR A 34 -5.57 10.67 0.80
CA TYR A 34 -4.73 11.70 0.22
C TYR A 34 -4.91 12.96 1.04
N ASP A 35 -3.81 13.57 1.41
CA ASP A 35 -3.78 14.90 1.99
C ASP A 35 -3.11 15.83 0.97
N CYS A 36 -3.94 16.60 0.27
CA CYS A 36 -3.49 17.57 -0.72
C CYS A 36 -3.21 18.95 -0.11
N GLU A 37 -3.28 19.11 1.22
CA GLU A 37 -2.94 20.36 1.90
C GLU A 37 -1.48 20.33 2.34
N TYR A 38 -1.10 19.30 3.09
CA TYR A 38 0.27 19.04 3.52
C TYR A 38 1.11 18.30 2.46
N GLY A 39 0.47 17.42 1.69
CA GLY A 39 1.15 16.58 0.71
C GLY A 39 1.65 15.27 1.30
N PHE A 40 0.73 14.37 1.64
CA PHE A 40 1.03 12.95 1.85
C PHE A 40 -0.05 12.03 1.27
N PHE A 41 0.32 10.75 1.12
CA PHE A 41 -0.57 9.66 0.73
C PHE A 41 -0.47 8.53 1.76
N ALA A 42 -1.61 8.06 2.27
CA ALA A 42 -1.67 6.92 3.17
C ALA A 42 -2.48 5.78 2.56
N GLU A 43 -2.05 4.54 2.82
CA GLU A 43 -2.73 3.33 2.36
C GLU A 43 -2.82 2.33 3.51
N SER A 44 -3.99 1.72 3.71
CA SER A 44 -4.17 0.57 4.59
C SER A 44 -4.63 -0.62 3.78
N LEU A 45 -3.98 -1.76 3.97
CA LEU A 45 -4.28 -3.01 3.30
C LEU A 45 -4.66 -4.03 4.37
N ARG A 46 -5.87 -4.60 4.32
CA ARG A 46 -6.27 -5.67 5.23
C ARG A 46 -6.84 -6.85 4.47
N SER A 47 -6.55 -8.04 4.99
CA SER A 47 -7.10 -9.30 4.48
C SER A 47 -8.30 -9.80 5.27
N ASN A 48 -8.48 -9.29 6.49
CA ASN A 48 -9.62 -9.59 7.35
C ASN A 48 -10.70 -8.50 7.16
N PHE A 49 -11.68 -8.80 6.30
CA PHE A 49 -12.86 -7.98 6.04
C PHE A 49 -14.02 -8.91 5.63
N PRO A 50 -15.29 -8.49 5.74
CA PRO A 50 -16.44 -9.32 5.37
C PRO A 50 -16.35 -9.75 3.90
N LEU A 51 -16.36 -11.06 3.66
CA LEU A 51 -16.17 -11.65 2.33
C LEU A 51 -17.47 -12.05 1.65
N ASP A 52 -18.60 -11.92 2.34
CA ASP A 52 -19.89 -12.50 1.94
C ASP A 52 -20.38 -11.96 0.59
N ASP A 53 -19.97 -10.75 0.21
CA ASP A 53 -20.31 -10.11 -1.06
C ASP A 53 -19.35 -10.47 -2.22
N TYR A 54 -18.25 -11.19 -1.95
CA TYR A 54 -17.18 -11.46 -2.92
C TYR A 54 -17.16 -12.93 -3.35
N ARG A 55 -17.32 -13.17 -4.66
CA ARG A 55 -17.21 -14.52 -5.26
C ARG A 55 -15.76 -15.01 -5.24
N LEU A 56 -15.36 -15.62 -4.13
CA LEU A 56 -14.08 -16.32 -4.00
C LEU A 56 -14.21 -17.76 -4.54
N SER A 57 -13.13 -18.31 -5.09
CA SER A 57 -13.16 -19.65 -5.69
C SER A 57 -13.31 -20.73 -4.61
N GLU A 58 -14.03 -21.83 -4.90
CA GLU A 58 -14.25 -22.93 -3.94
C GLU A 58 -12.95 -23.62 -3.48
N ARG A 59 -11.90 -23.56 -4.31
CA ARG A 59 -10.57 -24.11 -3.98
C ARG A 59 -9.92 -23.40 -2.79
N ASP A 60 -10.34 -22.17 -2.50
CA ASP A 60 -9.84 -21.31 -1.41
C ASP A 60 -10.52 -21.58 -0.06
N ARG A 61 -11.64 -22.32 -0.04
CA ARG A 61 -12.44 -22.49 1.19
C ARG A 61 -11.90 -23.56 2.15
N ASN A 62 -11.25 -24.61 1.65
CA ASN A 62 -11.17 -25.85 2.43
C ASN A 62 -9.79 -26.36 2.88
N LYS A 63 -8.63 -25.82 2.47
CA LYS A 63 -7.34 -26.49 2.80
C LYS A 63 -6.10 -25.63 3.10
N ILE A 64 -6.15 -24.30 3.00
CA ILE A 64 -5.00 -23.45 3.34
C ILE A 64 -5.49 -22.39 4.33
N LYS A 65 -4.95 -22.38 5.55
CA LYS A 65 -5.18 -21.26 6.48
C LYS A 65 -4.77 -19.98 5.76
N ARG A 66 -5.73 -19.10 5.52
CA ARG A 66 -5.48 -17.81 4.88
C ARG A 66 -4.55 -16.99 5.76
N LEU A 67 -3.54 -16.42 5.12
CA LEU A 67 -2.62 -15.50 5.77
C LEU A 67 -3.39 -14.23 6.14
N GLU A 68 -3.30 -13.83 7.41
CA GLU A 68 -3.82 -12.52 7.82
C GLU A 68 -2.74 -11.48 7.61
N PHE A 69 -2.95 -10.64 6.61
CA PHE A 69 -2.16 -9.47 6.31
C PHE A 69 -2.87 -8.20 6.78
N HIS A 70 -2.14 -7.34 7.49
CA HIS A 70 -2.50 -5.95 7.69
C HIS A 70 -1.25 -5.09 7.46
N ALA A 71 -1.31 -4.15 6.51
CA ALA A 71 -0.27 -3.16 6.31
C ALA A 71 -0.85 -1.75 6.34
N GLN A 72 -0.05 -0.81 6.84
CA GLN A 72 -0.30 0.62 6.79
C GLN A 72 0.95 1.27 6.20
N ASN A 73 0.75 2.02 5.12
CA ASN A 73 1.80 2.72 4.40
C ASN A 73 1.52 4.22 4.48
N LEU A 74 2.51 5.01 4.81
CA LEU A 74 2.49 6.45 4.71
C LEU A 74 3.62 6.89 3.76
N TRP A 75 3.26 7.59 2.71
CA TRP A 75 4.14 8.07 1.66
C TRP A 75 4.13 9.60 1.70
N ILE A 76 5.28 10.18 1.97
CA ILE A 76 5.44 11.62 2.10
C ILE A 76 6.53 12.06 1.11
N PRO A 77 6.19 12.75 0.00
CA PRO A 77 7.19 13.35 -0.87
C PRO A 77 8.14 14.24 -0.06
N ARG A 78 9.42 14.33 -0.42
CA ARG A 78 10.37 15.10 0.40
C ARG A 78 10.00 16.57 0.47
N GLY A 79 9.52 17.18 -0.62
CA GLY A 79 9.03 18.56 -0.62
C GLY A 79 10.15 19.60 -0.72
N GLY A 80 9.81 20.88 -0.82
CA GLY A 80 10.79 21.96 -0.96
C GLY A 80 11.68 21.87 -2.21
N GLY A 81 11.17 21.24 -3.27
CA GLY A 81 11.94 20.97 -4.51
C GLY A 81 12.85 19.74 -4.43
N GLU A 82 12.96 19.08 -3.28
CA GLU A 82 13.74 17.85 -3.13
C GLU A 82 13.06 16.66 -3.79
N LEU A 83 13.85 15.84 -4.49
CA LEU A 83 13.39 14.60 -5.10
C LEU A 83 13.29 13.47 -4.08
N GLY A 84 12.30 12.60 -4.31
CA GLY A 84 12.10 11.36 -3.57
C GLY A 84 10.94 11.40 -2.57
N THR A 85 10.64 10.24 -2.01
CA THR A 85 9.50 10.01 -1.12
C THR A 85 9.96 9.21 0.08
N VAL A 86 9.61 9.68 1.28
CA VAL A 86 9.79 8.91 2.52
C VAL A 86 8.60 7.97 2.65
N CYS A 87 8.87 6.67 2.72
CA CYS A 87 7.86 5.65 2.96
C CYS A 87 8.02 5.10 4.39
N ILE A 88 6.96 5.21 5.18
CA ILE A 88 6.84 4.58 6.50
C ILE A 88 5.82 3.47 6.36
N GLN A 89 6.26 2.24 6.59
CA GLN A 89 5.42 1.07 6.44
C GLN A 89 5.40 0.26 7.73
N LEU A 90 4.20 -0.02 8.23
CA LEU A 90 3.94 -0.96 9.30
C LEU A 90 3.24 -2.17 8.71
N VAL A 91 3.82 -3.36 8.85
CA VAL A 91 3.22 -4.61 8.37
C VAL A 91 3.09 -5.60 9.51
N ARG A 92 1.91 -6.19 9.64
CA ARG A 92 1.63 -7.35 10.47
C ARG A 92 1.16 -8.49 9.58
N VAL A 93 1.80 -9.64 9.75
CA VAL A 93 1.48 -10.87 9.02
C VAL A 93 1.28 -12.00 10.02
N ASP A 94 0.11 -12.63 9.99
CA ASP A 94 -0.12 -13.95 10.58
C ASP A 94 -0.11 -15.00 9.48
N LEU A 95 0.89 -15.89 9.52
CA LEU A 95 1.06 -16.96 8.54
C LEU A 95 0.14 -18.16 8.81
N GLY A 96 -0.68 -18.13 9.87
CA GLY A 96 -1.54 -19.23 10.31
C GLY A 96 -0.77 -20.47 10.80
N THR A 97 0.56 -20.40 10.81
CA THR A 97 1.48 -21.49 11.17
C THR A 97 2.58 -20.97 12.10
N ARG A 98 3.08 -21.84 12.98
CA ARG A 98 4.19 -21.51 13.87
C ARG A 98 5.49 -21.64 13.09
N LEU A 99 6.07 -20.52 12.69
CA LEU A 99 7.45 -20.51 12.19
C LEU A 99 8.42 -20.75 13.35
N ALA A 100 9.47 -21.54 13.09
CA ALA A 100 10.57 -21.65 14.02
C ALA A 100 11.25 -20.27 14.18
N ARG A 101 11.62 -19.91 15.42
CA ARG A 101 12.18 -18.58 15.76
C ARG A 101 13.40 -18.20 14.91
N TRP A 102 14.21 -19.19 14.53
CA TRP A 102 15.39 -18.99 13.68
C TRP A 102 15.03 -18.60 12.24
N CYS A 103 13.87 -19.03 11.73
CA CYS A 103 13.37 -18.58 10.42
C CYS A 103 13.02 -17.10 10.47
N VAL A 104 12.27 -16.67 11.48
CA VAL A 104 11.86 -15.27 11.64
C VAL A 104 13.08 -14.34 11.71
N GLY A 105 14.10 -14.70 12.50
CA GLY A 105 15.34 -13.93 12.63
C GLY A 105 16.17 -13.83 11.34
N LYS A 106 16.02 -14.78 10.39
CA LYS A 106 16.69 -14.72 9.08
C LYS A 106 15.87 -14.01 8.01
N LEU A 107 14.55 -13.94 8.17
CA LEU A 107 13.63 -13.41 7.17
C LEU A 107 13.39 -11.92 7.33
N CYS A 108 13.09 -11.47 8.55
CA CYS A 108 12.80 -10.05 8.80
C CYS A 108 13.92 -9.11 8.33
N PRO A 109 15.22 -9.38 8.57
CA PRO A 109 16.29 -8.48 8.12
C PRO A 109 16.45 -8.39 6.60
N ARG A 110 16.02 -9.42 5.85
CA ARG A 110 16.12 -9.46 4.38
C ARG A 110 14.88 -8.91 3.69
N ALA A 111 13.73 -8.97 4.35
CA ALA A 111 12.45 -8.53 3.77
C ALA A 111 12.43 -7.03 3.47
N GLY A 112 12.95 -6.19 4.38
CA GLY A 112 12.98 -4.73 4.20
C GLY A 112 13.80 -4.29 2.98
N PRO A 113 15.10 -4.65 2.89
CA PRO A 113 15.93 -4.30 1.74
C PRO A 113 15.42 -4.89 0.42
N GLY A 114 14.90 -6.13 0.45
CA GLY A 114 14.31 -6.76 -0.73
C GLY A 114 13.09 -6.00 -1.24
N LEU A 115 12.17 -5.62 -0.34
CA LEU A 115 11.00 -4.84 -0.69
C LEU A 115 11.37 -3.44 -1.22
N ALA A 116 12.37 -2.78 -0.63
CA ALA A 116 12.86 -1.50 -1.12
C ALA A 116 13.44 -1.62 -2.54
N GLN A 117 14.23 -2.66 -2.82
CA GLN A 117 14.77 -2.92 -4.15
C GLN A 117 13.66 -3.22 -5.17
N GLU A 118 12.67 -4.05 -4.82
CA GLU A 118 11.54 -4.34 -5.68
C GLU A 118 10.73 -3.09 -6.02
N LEU A 119 10.53 -2.19 -5.06
CA LEU A 119 9.89 -0.89 -5.30
C LEU A 119 10.71 -0.04 -6.27
N GLN A 120 12.03 0.03 -6.10
CA GLN A 120 12.91 0.77 -7.01
C GLN A 120 12.86 0.19 -8.43
N ASP A 121 12.89 -1.14 -8.56
CA ASP A 121 12.80 -1.82 -9.85
C ASP A 121 11.44 -1.57 -10.52
N LEU A 122 10.35 -1.56 -9.76
CA LEU A 122 9.02 -1.23 -10.26
C LEU A 122 8.92 0.23 -10.71
N VAL A 123 9.53 1.16 -9.97
CA VAL A 123 9.60 2.57 -10.37
C VAL A 123 10.38 2.71 -11.67
N ALA A 124 11.56 2.09 -11.78
CA ALA A 124 12.35 2.11 -13.02
C ALA A 124 11.58 1.54 -14.21
N LYS A 125 10.90 0.40 -14.02
CA LYS A 125 10.03 -0.20 -15.06
C LYS A 125 8.82 0.66 -15.41
N SER A 126 8.36 1.52 -14.50
CA SER A 126 7.24 2.43 -14.76
C SER A 126 7.63 3.67 -15.57
N GLN A 127 8.92 4.02 -15.56
CA GLN A 127 9.48 5.13 -16.33
C GLN A 127 9.73 4.76 -17.79
N ASP A 128 9.88 3.47 -18.11
CA ASP A 128 10.02 2.99 -19.48
C ASP A 128 8.70 3.18 -20.25
N PRO A 129 8.65 4.01 -21.31
CA PRO A 129 7.44 4.24 -22.10
C PRO A 129 6.91 2.98 -22.80
N ALA A 130 7.77 1.99 -23.08
CA ALA A 130 7.37 0.72 -23.69
C ALA A 130 6.73 -0.25 -22.68
N SER A 131 6.81 0.06 -21.38
CA SER A 131 6.30 -0.78 -20.30
C SER A 131 4.76 -0.75 -20.24
N PRO A 132 4.10 -1.90 -19.97
CA PRO A 132 2.67 -1.93 -19.67
C PRO A 132 2.26 -1.03 -18.50
N HIS A 133 3.20 -0.70 -17.62
CA HIS A 133 2.98 0.19 -16.48
C HIS A 133 2.79 1.64 -16.91
N ALA A 134 3.59 2.13 -17.87
CA ALA A 134 3.52 3.51 -18.36
C ALA A 134 2.15 3.78 -19.01
N ALA A 135 1.64 2.87 -19.85
CA ALA A 135 0.31 2.97 -20.43
C ALA A 135 -0.81 3.02 -19.37
N ARG A 136 -0.66 2.25 -18.28
CA ARG A 136 -1.62 2.25 -17.17
C ARG A 136 -1.60 3.55 -16.38
N ILE A 137 -0.42 4.12 -16.16
CA ILE A 137 -0.24 5.40 -15.47
C ILE A 137 -0.84 6.52 -16.32
N ALA A 138 -0.50 6.57 -17.61
CA ALA A 138 -1.02 7.56 -18.53
C ALA A 138 -2.57 7.51 -18.65
N GLY A 139 -3.14 6.30 -18.64
CA GLY A 139 -4.60 6.14 -18.70
C GLY A 139 -5.36 6.48 -17.42
N ASP A 140 -4.68 6.56 -16.27
CA ASP A 140 -5.19 6.92 -14.93
C ASP A 140 -6.68 6.64 -14.66
N LYS A 141 -7.16 5.42 -14.96
CA LYS A 141 -8.60 5.11 -14.97
C LYS A 141 -9.32 5.36 -13.65
N SER A 142 -8.60 5.31 -12.53
CA SER A 142 -9.17 5.57 -11.20
C SER A 142 -8.93 7.00 -10.70
N GLY A 143 -8.22 7.85 -11.45
CA GLY A 143 -7.81 9.19 -11.02
C GLY A 143 -6.73 9.21 -9.94
N MET A 144 -6.16 8.04 -9.60
CA MET A 144 -5.19 7.90 -8.51
C MET A 144 -3.92 8.72 -8.78
N TYR A 145 -3.39 8.66 -10.01
CA TYR A 145 -2.13 9.34 -10.32
C TYR A 145 -2.32 10.85 -10.41
N SER A 146 -3.51 11.34 -10.79
CA SER A 146 -3.87 12.74 -10.69
C SER A 146 -3.90 13.25 -9.23
N GLN A 147 -4.42 12.46 -8.29
CA GLN A 147 -4.42 12.80 -6.87
C GLN A 147 -3.00 12.79 -6.28
N LEU A 148 -2.17 11.83 -6.68
CA LEU A 148 -0.77 11.79 -6.26
C LEU A 148 0.02 13.01 -6.75
N ARG A 149 -0.27 13.51 -7.96
CA ARG A 149 0.34 14.77 -8.44
C ARG A 149 -0.06 15.97 -7.59
N GLN A 150 -1.32 16.07 -7.16
CA GLN A 150 -1.75 17.13 -6.24
C GLN A 150 -1.03 17.04 -4.88
N VAL A 151 -0.83 15.81 -4.38
CA VAL A 151 -0.04 15.55 -3.16
C VAL A 151 1.41 16.02 -3.33
N GLU A 152 2.04 15.76 -4.47
CA GLU A 152 3.40 16.23 -4.77
C GLU A 152 3.46 17.77 -4.89
N GLU A 153 2.49 18.39 -5.56
CA GLU A 153 2.37 19.84 -5.67
C GLU A 153 2.17 20.53 -4.32
N ALA A 154 1.43 19.90 -3.40
CA ALA A 154 1.27 20.39 -2.03
C ALA A 154 2.60 20.26 -1.25
N ALA A 155 3.25 19.11 -1.35
CA ALA A 155 4.54 18.87 -0.72
C ALA A 155 5.63 19.83 -1.21
N ALA A 156 5.60 20.22 -2.49
CA ALA A 156 6.55 21.17 -3.06
C ALA A 156 6.50 22.57 -2.41
N ARG A 157 5.35 22.95 -1.81
CA ARG A 157 5.15 24.27 -1.18
C ARG A 157 5.66 24.36 0.26
N ARG A 158 5.95 23.22 0.90
CA ARG A 158 6.48 23.16 2.27
C ARG A 158 7.97 22.87 2.29
N SER A 159 8.57 22.97 3.48
CA SER A 159 9.95 22.59 3.70
C SER A 159 10.20 21.10 3.42
N ALA A 160 11.43 20.81 3.00
CA ALA A 160 11.88 19.45 2.76
C ALA A 160 11.89 18.63 4.06
N ILE A 161 11.52 17.36 3.97
CA ILE A 161 11.58 16.39 5.06
C ILE A 161 12.60 15.28 4.76
N SER A 162 12.93 14.52 5.79
CA SER A 162 13.77 13.32 5.68
C SER A 162 13.32 12.24 6.65
N SER A 163 13.84 11.03 6.50
CA SER A 163 13.63 9.95 7.48
C SER A 163 14.17 10.29 8.88
N ALA A 164 15.12 11.22 9.00
CA ALA A 164 15.66 11.69 10.27
C ALA A 164 14.83 12.83 10.90
N ALA A 165 14.04 13.53 10.09
CA ALA A 165 13.23 14.68 10.51
C ALA A 165 11.84 14.55 9.85
N LEU A 166 11.01 13.73 10.49
CA LEU A 166 9.61 13.53 10.09
C LEU A 166 8.74 14.67 10.64
N PRO A 167 7.64 15.00 9.94
CA PRO A 167 6.64 15.91 10.49
C PRO A 167 6.02 15.36 11.78
N GLY A 168 5.52 16.26 12.63
CA GLY A 168 4.79 15.88 13.82
C GLY A 168 3.37 15.40 13.51
N GLU A 169 2.64 15.01 14.55
CA GLU A 169 1.29 14.44 14.41
C GLU A 169 0.25 15.44 13.89
N GLU A 170 0.57 16.73 13.88
CA GLU A 170 -0.31 17.79 13.38
C GLU A 170 -0.78 17.58 11.95
N ILE A 171 0.02 16.90 11.12
CA ILE A 171 -0.35 16.60 9.73
C ILE A 171 -1.50 15.60 9.61
N PHE A 172 -1.76 14.84 10.67
CA PHE A 172 -2.86 13.87 10.71
C PHE A 172 -4.14 14.45 11.32
N ARG A 173 -4.11 15.71 11.78
CA ARG A 173 -5.29 16.38 12.34
C ARG A 173 -6.29 16.65 11.22
N ARG A 174 -7.28 15.79 11.13
CA ARG A 174 -8.41 15.95 10.20
C ARG A 174 -9.24 17.17 10.59
N ALA A 175 -9.51 18.05 9.63
CA ALA A 175 -10.59 19.03 9.75
C ALA A 175 -11.99 18.36 9.74
N TYR A 176 -12.10 17.14 9.21
CA TYR A 176 -13.35 16.41 9.09
C TYR A 176 -13.34 15.12 9.91
N GLN A 177 -14.18 15.08 10.95
CA GLN A 177 -14.63 13.82 11.51
C GLN A 177 -15.31 13.03 10.38
N LEU A 178 -14.85 11.81 10.12
CA LEU A 178 -15.70 10.86 9.40
C LEU A 178 -16.94 10.69 10.28
N GLN A 179 -18.06 11.32 9.90
CA GLN A 179 -19.38 10.89 10.37
C GLN A 179 -19.66 9.53 9.73
N THR A 180 -18.96 8.50 10.18
CA THR A 180 -19.31 7.11 9.89
C THR A 180 -20.21 6.64 11.01
N HIS A 181 -21.48 7.06 10.96
CA HIS A 181 -22.55 6.12 11.20
C HIS A 181 -22.52 5.15 10.02
N TRP A 182 -21.81 4.04 10.19
CA TRP A 182 -22.01 2.87 9.35
C TRP A 182 -23.28 2.17 9.88
N PRO A 183 -24.27 1.84 9.02
CA PRO A 183 -25.37 0.97 9.40
C PRO A 183 -24.89 -0.42 9.82
#